data_AF-A0A5K3EJY9-F1
#
_entry.id   AF-A0A5K3EJY9-F1
#
_cell.length_a   1.000
_cell.length_b   1.000
_cell.length_c   1.000
_cell.angle_alpha   90.00
_cell.angle_beta   90.00
_cell.angle_gamma   90.00
#
_symmetry.space_group_name_H-M   'P 1'
#
loop_
_entity.id
_entity.type
_entity.pdbx_description
1 polymer ?
#
loop_
_entity_poly.entity_id
_entity_poly.type
_entity_poly.pdbx_seq_one_letter_code
_entity_poly.pdbx_strand_id
1 'polypeptide(L)'
;MATHSSAVNDLAWSHQHGAVFACTNESFLEIWDLEHSTLDPVHVETVCVDTTMSVVLFTEESDTLMVGDSGGSVYVYAMKNFPSVGTSAEEATKLTSVLASCLSSQLPT
;
A
#
# COMPACT_ATOMS: atom_id res chain seq x y z
N MET A 1 10.95 -1.42 11.73
CA MET A 1 9.68 -1.75 12.42
C MET A 1 8.78 -0.54 12.23
N ALA A 2 7.76 -0.66 11.37
CA ALA A 2 6.70 0.34 11.29
C ALA A 2 6.01 0.43 12.66
N THR A 3 5.77 1.64 13.16
CA THR A 3 5.18 1.85 14.49
C THR A 3 3.71 2.20 14.31
N HIS A 4 2.80 1.47 14.97
CA HIS A 4 1.34 1.67 14.89
C HIS A 4 0.83 2.99 15.53
N SER A 5 1.64 4.04 15.56
CA SER A 5 1.36 5.28 16.30
C SER A 5 1.39 6.54 15.45
N SER A 6 1.86 6.47 14.20
CA SER A 6 1.98 7.65 13.34
C SER A 6 0.75 7.82 12.46
N ALA A 7 0.32 9.07 12.27
CA ALA A 7 -0.78 9.38 11.37
C ALA A 7 -0.42 9.01 9.93
N VAL A 8 -1.38 8.46 9.19
CA VAL A 8 -1.26 8.25 7.75
C VAL A 8 -1.51 9.58 7.05
N ASN A 9 -0.56 10.00 6.23
CA ASN A 9 -0.63 11.25 5.48
C ASN A 9 -1.42 11.10 4.18
N ASP A 10 -1.19 10.00 3.46
CA ASP A 10 -1.88 9.70 2.20
C ASP A 10 -1.89 8.19 1.91
N LEU A 11 -2.83 7.75 1.08
CA LEU A 11 -2.99 6.36 0.65
C LEU A 11 -3.50 6.28 -0.80
N ALA A 12 -2.91 5.40 -1.58
CA ALA A 12 -3.34 5.10 -2.95
C ALA A 12 -3.41 3.60 -3.19
N TRP A 13 -4.48 3.17 -3.87
CA TRP A 13 -4.64 1.80 -4.33
C TRP A 13 -3.89 1.57 -5.65
N SER A 14 -3.42 0.34 -5.85
CA SER A 14 -2.92 -0.08 -7.15
C SER A 14 -4.06 -0.11 -8.18
N HIS A 15 -3.80 0.37 -9.40
CA HIS A 15 -4.75 0.26 -10.51
C HIS A 15 -4.89 -1.17 -11.04
N GLN A 16 -3.89 -2.02 -10.80
CA GLN A 16 -3.79 -3.36 -11.38
C GLN A 16 -4.08 -4.47 -10.38
N HIS A 17 -3.94 -4.20 -9.08
CA HIS A 17 -4.10 -5.21 -8.02
C HIS A 17 -5.11 -4.75 -6.97
N GLY A 18 -6.22 -5.47 -6.86
CA GLY A 18 -7.38 -5.04 -6.05
C GLY A 18 -7.13 -5.07 -4.55
N ALA A 19 -6.15 -5.86 -4.10
CA ALA A 19 -5.79 -6.02 -2.69
C ALA A 19 -4.49 -5.29 -2.30
N VAL A 20 -3.88 -4.55 -3.23
CA VAL A 20 -2.60 -3.87 -3.00
C VAL A 20 -2.81 -2.36 -2.92
N PHE A 21 -2.26 -1.76 -1.87
CA PHE A 21 -2.19 -0.31 -1.74
C PHE A 21 -0.85 0.11 -1.15
N ALA A 22 -0.55 1.39 -1.27
CA ALA A 22 0.57 2.04 -0.64
C ALA A 22 0.05 3.17 0.24
N CYS A 23 0.68 3.38 1.38
CA CYS A 23 0.39 4.51 2.24
C CYS A 23 1.69 5.15 2.73
N THR A 24 1.57 6.40 3.15
CA THR A 24 2.67 7.18 3.68
C THR A 24 2.33 7.66 5.06
N ASN A 25 3.33 7.70 5.93
CA ASN A 25 3.24 8.37 7.22
C ASN A 25 4.43 9.33 7.36
N GLU A 26 4.63 9.86 8.57
CA GLU A 26 5.72 10.83 8.83
C GLU A 26 7.11 10.28 8.51
N SER A 27 7.33 8.96 8.50
CA SER A 27 8.66 8.35 8.44
C SER A 27 8.82 7.28 7.36
N PHE A 28 7.72 6.68 6.91
CA PHE A 28 7.76 5.49 6.08
C PHE A 28 6.78 5.54 4.91
N LEU A 29 7.25 4.96 3.81
CA LEU A 29 6.41 4.39 2.78
C LEU A 29 6.10 2.96 3.17
N GLU A 30 4.83 2.59 3.20
CA GLU A 30 4.41 1.22 3.42
C GLU A 30 3.65 0.70 2.22
N ILE A 31 4.01 -0.50 1.78
CA ILE A 31 3.34 -1.24 0.72
C ILE A 31 2.62 -2.40 1.37
N TRP A 32 1.34 -2.53 1.06
CA TRP A 32 0.45 -3.51 1.63
C TRP A 32 -0.08 -4.41 0.53
N ASP A 33 -0.08 -5.71 0.81
CA ASP A 33 -0.79 -6.72 0.03
C ASP A 33 -1.68 -7.50 0.99
N LEU A 34 -2.98 -7.22 0.91
CA LEU A 34 -3.95 -7.74 1.85
C LEU A 34 -4.27 -9.23 1.63
N GLU A 35 -3.92 -9.82 0.48
CA GLU A 35 -3.99 -11.27 0.31
C GLU A 35 -2.87 -11.97 1.11
N HIS A 36 -1.72 -11.32 1.26
CA HIS A 36 -0.59 -11.84 2.03
C HIS A 36 -0.74 -11.58 3.53
N SER A 37 -1.07 -10.35 3.93
CA SER A 37 -1.29 -9.99 5.34
C SER A 37 -2.16 -8.74 5.46
N THR A 38 -3.14 -8.78 6.37
CA THR A 38 -3.94 -7.62 6.77
C THR A 38 -3.39 -6.90 8.00
N LEU A 39 -2.32 -7.43 8.59
CA LEU A 39 -1.73 -6.91 9.83
C LEU A 39 -0.38 -6.26 9.62
N ASP A 40 0.40 -6.76 8.66
CA ASP A 40 1.78 -6.35 8.42
C ASP A 40 1.97 -5.90 6.96
N PRO A 41 2.66 -4.78 6.70
CA PRO A 41 3.03 -4.38 5.35
C PRO A 41 4.03 -5.35 4.74
N VAL A 42 3.94 -5.58 3.43
CA VAL A 42 4.88 -6.42 2.69
C VAL A 42 6.21 -5.73 2.42
N HIS A 43 6.23 -4.40 2.39
CA HIS A 43 7.45 -3.60 2.27
C HIS A 43 7.33 -2.31 3.07
N VAL A 44 8.44 -1.89 3.69
CA VAL A 44 8.53 -0.61 4.40
C VAL A 44 9.83 0.06 3.97
N GLU A 45 9.72 1.27 3.41
CA GLU A 45 10.86 2.05 2.93
C GLU A 45 10.96 3.38 3.68
N THR A 46 12.18 3.76 4.09
CA THR A 46 12.45 5.12 4.57
C THR A 46 13.01 5.94 3.42
N VAL A 47 12.19 6.82 2.87
CA VAL A 47 12.53 7.61 1.68
C VAL A 47 13.54 8.72 2.03
N CYS A 48 13.27 9.47 3.10
CA CYS A 48 14.17 10.50 3.62
C CYS A 48 13.97 10.68 5.13
N VAL A 49 15.04 11.07 5.84
CA VAL A 49 15.04 11.15 7.32
C VAL A 49 14.59 12.51 7.84
N ASP A 50 14.71 13.56 7.03
CA ASP A 50 14.48 14.96 7.41
C ASP A 50 13.22 15.57 6.81
N THR A 51 12.50 14.83 5.96
CA THR A 51 11.24 15.27 5.34
C THR A 51 10.14 14.26 5.59
N THR A 52 8.93 14.76 5.75
CA THR A 52 7.72 13.92 5.81
C THR A 52 7.20 13.61 4.42
N MET A 53 6.86 12.36 4.18
CA MET A 53 6.15 11.97 2.96
C MET A 53 4.72 12.51 3.01
N SER A 54 4.30 13.16 1.93
CA SER A 54 3.05 13.93 1.89
C SER A 54 2.00 13.33 0.98
N VAL A 55 2.41 12.63 -0.07
CA VAL A 55 1.52 12.10 -1.12
C VAL A 55 2.11 10.82 -1.71
N VAL A 56 1.23 9.89 -2.10
CA VAL A 56 1.61 8.66 -2.80
C VAL A 56 0.66 8.36 -3.95
N LEU A 57 1.20 7.92 -5.09
CA LEU A 57 0.43 7.66 -6.30
C LEU A 57 0.97 6.43 -7.03
N PHE A 58 0.07 5.54 -7.44
CA PHE A 58 0.39 4.49 -8.41
C PHE A 58 0.25 5.03 -9.84
N THR A 59 1.13 4.61 -10.74
CA THR A 59 0.94 4.86 -12.16
C THR A 59 -0.09 3.89 -12.75
N GLU A 60 -0.86 4.32 -13.74
CA GLU A 60 -1.90 3.47 -14.37
C GLU A 60 -1.30 2.37 -15.26
N GLU A 61 -0.24 2.71 -16.02
CA GLU A 61 0.30 1.86 -17.09
C GLU A 61 1.58 1.10 -16.71
N SER A 62 2.06 1.24 -15.48
CA SER A 62 3.29 0.55 -15.05
C SER A 62 3.26 0.18 -13.57
N ASP A 63 4.11 -0.78 -13.20
CA ASP A 63 4.38 -1.18 -11.82
C ASP A 63 5.30 -0.16 -11.13
N THR A 64 4.88 1.10 -11.13
CA THR A 64 5.65 2.20 -10.55
C THR A 64 4.81 2.96 -9.54
N LEU A 65 5.48 3.36 -8.47
CA LEU A 65 4.94 4.17 -7.40
C LEU A 65 5.70 5.49 -7.30
N MET A 66 4.97 6.59 -7.14
CA MET A 66 5.52 7.92 -6.93
C MET A 66 5.20 8.41 -5.53
N VAL A 67 6.18 9.06 -4.90
CA VAL A 67 6.05 9.63 -3.56
C VAL A 67 6.52 11.07 -3.59
N GLY A 68 5.71 11.99 -3.05
CA GLY A 68 6.14 13.35 -2.78
C GLY A 68 6.48 13.56 -1.31
N ASP A 69 7.42 14.47 -1.02
CA ASP A 69 7.75 14.90 0.33
C ASP A 69 7.41 16.37 0.59
N SER A 70 7.51 16.79 1.86
CA SER A 70 7.31 18.19 2.27
C SER A 70 8.43 19.14 1.85
N GLY A 71 9.58 18.63 1.38
CA GLY A 71 10.65 19.40 0.77
C GLY A 71 10.40 19.75 -0.70
N GLY A 72 9.36 19.17 -1.32
CA GLY A 72 9.03 19.34 -2.72
C GLY A 72 9.73 18.36 -3.66
N SER A 73 10.40 17.34 -3.13
CA SER A 73 11.01 16.28 -3.94
C SER A 73 9.97 15.23 -4.33
N VAL A 74 10.22 14.56 -5.45
CA VAL A 74 9.43 13.43 -5.93
C VAL A 74 10.35 12.24 -6.16
N TYR A 75 10.01 11.11 -5.56
CA TYR A 75 10.71 9.84 -5.67
C TYR A 75 9.88 8.87 -6.51
N VAL A 76 10.57 8.08 -7.32
CA VAL A 76 9.94 7.12 -8.24
C VAL A 76 10.49 5.73 -7.96
N TYR A 77 9.62 4.82 -7.55
CA TYR A 77 9.95 3.45 -7.19
C TYR A 77 9.39 2.48 -8.24
N ALA A 78 10.28 1.72 -8.86
CA ALA A 78 9.88 0.59 -9.68
C ALA A 78 9.59 -0.61 -8.76
N MET A 79 8.36 -1.11 -8.80
CA MET A 79 7.93 -2.25 -8.01
C MET A 79 8.42 -3.53 -8.67
N LYS A 80 9.27 -4.28 -7.97
CA LYS A 80 9.76 -5.58 -8.45
C LYS A 80 8.96 -6.70 -7.82
N ASN A 81 8.75 -7.76 -8.60
CA ASN A 81 8.01 -8.96 -8.18
C ASN A 81 6.56 -8.66 -7.78
N PHE A 82 5.91 -7.76 -8.53
CA PHE A 82 4.47 -7.58 -8.38
C PHE A 82 3.73 -8.88 -8.73
N PRO A 83 2.61 -9.18 -8.05
CA PRO A 83 1.80 -10.34 -8.37
C PRO A 83 1.41 -10.34 -9.85
N SER A 84 1.05 -11.49 -10.40
CA SER A 84 0.46 -11.50 -11.74
C SER A 84 -0.89 -10.79 -11.71
N VAL A 85 -1.09 -9.85 -12.63
CA VAL A 85 -2.34 -9.09 -12.78
C VAL A 85 -3.46 -10.02 -13.26
N GLY A 86 -4.52 -10.15 -12.48
CA GLY A 86 -5.76 -10.79 -12.90
C GLY A 86 -6.67 -9.85 -13.68
N THR A 87 -7.81 -10.36 -14.13
CA THR A 87 -8.91 -9.53 -14.61
C THR A 87 -9.47 -8.66 -13.48
N SER A 88 -10.09 -7.53 -13.82
CA SER A 88 -10.74 -6.66 -12.82
C SER A 88 -11.74 -7.41 -11.91
N ALA A 89 -12.44 -8.42 -12.44
CA ALA A 89 -13.36 -9.24 -11.66
C ALA A 89 -12.64 -10.16 -10.65
N GLU A 90 -11.49 -10.74 -11.04
CA GLU A 90 -10.65 -11.55 -10.15
C GLU A 90 -10.07 -10.68 -9.03
N GLU A 91 -9.54 -9.50 -9.37
CA GLU A 91 -8.99 -8.54 -8.40
C GLU A 91 -10.04 -8.04 -7.40
N ALA A 92 -11.27 -7.78 -7.85
CA ALA A 92 -12.39 -7.45 -6.95
C ALA A 92 -12.76 -8.62 -6.03
N THR A 93 -12.70 -9.86 -6.54
CA THR A 93 -13.00 -11.06 -5.76
C THR A 93 -11.97 -11.28 -4.66
N LYS A 94 -10.69 -11.05 -4.95
CA LYS A 94 -9.60 -11.14 -3.98
C LYS A 94 -9.82 -10.23 -2.77
N LEU A 95 -10.06 -8.93 -3.00
CA LEU A 95 -10.35 -7.98 -1.92
C LEU A 95 -11.62 -8.36 -1.15
N THR A 96 -12.68 -8.80 -1.85
CA THR A 96 -13.93 -9.24 -1.20
C THR A 96 -13.69 -10.45 -0.28
N SER A 97 -12.83 -11.38 -0.68
CA SER A 97 -12.46 -12.54 0.13
C SER A 97 -11.73 -12.12 1.41
N VAL A 98 -10.78 -11.18 1.31
CA VAL A 98 -10.10 -10.60 2.48
C VAL A 98 -11.10 -9.97 3.44
N LEU A 99 -12.03 -9.14 2.94
CA LEU A 99 -13.04 -8.50 3.76
C LEU A 99 -13.92 -9.51 4.50
N ALA A 100 -14.36 -10.57 3.82
CA ALA A 100 -15.14 -11.65 4.42
C ALA A 100 -14.35 -12.39 5.52
N SER A 101 -13.07 -12.66 5.29
CA SER A 101 -12.18 -13.25 6.29
C SER A 101 -12.07 -12.37 7.54
N CYS A 102 -11.80 -11.07 7.37
CA CYS A 102 -11.73 -10.12 8.46
C CYS A 102 -13.04 -10.06 9.27
N LEU A 103 -14.19 -9.97 8.59
CA LEU A 103 -15.50 -9.97 9.26
C LEU A 103 -15.75 -11.27 10.04
N SER A 104 -15.34 -12.41 9.50
CA SER A 104 -15.49 -13.70 10.18
C SER A 104 -14.69 -13.77 11.49
N SER A 105 -13.51 -13.14 11.54
CA SER A 105 -12.64 -13.12 12.72
C SER A 105 -13.18 -12.27 13.87
N GLN A 106 -14.14 -11.38 13.60
CA GLN A 106 -14.73 -10.45 14.58
C GLN A 106 -16.01 -10.99 15.24
N LEU A 107 -16.49 -12.18 14.85
CA LEU A 107 -17.64 -12.82 15.49
C LEU A 107 -17.25 -13.36 16.88
N PRO A 108 -18.06 -13.10 17.93
CA PRO A 108 -17.81 -13.68 19.25
C PRO A 108 -17.84 -15.21 19.18
N THR A 109 -16.82 -15.86 19.74
CA THR A 109 -16.80 -17.32 19.98
C THR A 109 -17.78 -17.73 21.05
#